data_AF-A0A7J4PUU9-F1
#
_entry.id   AF-A0A7J4PUU9-F1
#
_cell.length_a   1.000
_cell.length_b   1.000
_cell.length_c   1.000
_cell.angle_alpha   90.00
_cell.angle_beta   90.00
_cell.angle_gamma   90.00
#
_symmetry.space_group_name_H-M   'P 1'
#
loop_
_entity.id
_entity.type
_entity.pdbx_description
1 polymer ?
#
loop_
_entity_poly.entity_id
_entity_poly.type
_entity_poly.pdbx_seq_one_letter_code
_entity_poly.pdbx_strand_id
1 'polypeptide(L)'
;MTMISEECDLDSFIDSIGDLTYHEVLTITLKEGYATDDLLVHKKKNGGPVEEIERASAYNKALRDFVFLLQVGQKPDLVSEAEREKYNKFRQVAKNLVDKGELLPTILNFFDE
;
A
#
# COMPACT_ATOMS: atom_id res chain seq x y z
N MET A 1 -5.28 17.57 -8.36
CA MET A 1 -4.54 16.34 -8.06
C MET A 1 -5.48 15.21 -8.34
N THR A 2 -5.30 14.55 -9.48
CA THR A 2 -5.97 13.29 -9.81
C THR A 2 -5.58 12.28 -8.73
N MET A 3 -6.53 11.65 -8.06
CA MET A 3 -6.19 10.66 -7.04
C MET A 3 -5.65 9.42 -7.74
N ILE A 4 -4.48 8.93 -7.30
CA ILE A 4 -3.84 7.71 -7.83
C ILE A 4 -4.80 6.50 -7.71
N SER A 5 -5.74 6.57 -6.78
CA SER A 5 -6.78 5.58 -6.50
C SER A 5 -7.68 5.26 -7.69
N GLU A 6 -7.91 6.21 -8.60
CA GLU A 6 -8.78 5.96 -9.77
C GLU A 6 -8.19 4.93 -10.73
N GLU A 7 -6.86 4.92 -10.85
CA GLU A 7 -6.12 4.00 -11.71
C GLU A 7 -5.69 2.74 -10.94
N CYS A 8 -5.67 2.80 -9.59
CA CYS A 8 -5.14 1.75 -8.72
C CYS A 8 -3.68 1.42 -9.06
N ASP A 9 -2.90 2.44 -9.43
CA ASP A 9 -1.50 2.30 -9.80
C ASP A 9 -0.61 2.30 -8.56
N LEU A 10 -0.12 1.11 -8.22
CA LEU A 10 0.74 0.89 -7.07
C LEU A 10 2.14 1.46 -7.24
N ASP A 11 2.69 1.45 -8.45
CA ASP A 11 4.04 1.94 -8.70
C ASP A 11 4.06 3.46 -8.58
N SER A 12 3.12 4.14 -9.24
CA SER A 12 2.95 5.61 -9.12
C SER A 12 2.66 6.03 -7.67
N PHE A 13 1.89 5.24 -6.93
CA PHE A 13 1.65 5.51 -5.50
C PHE A 13 2.94 5.43 -4.69
N ILE A 14 3.74 4.37 -4.87
CA ILE A 14 4.99 4.17 -4.13
C ILE A 14 5.99 5.28 -4.44
N ASP A 15 6.12 5.66 -5.70
CA ASP A 15 6.98 6.78 -6.12
C ASP A 15 6.56 8.09 -5.43
N SER A 16 5.25 8.31 -5.27
CA SER A 16 4.72 9.52 -4.63
C SER A 16 5.02 9.63 -3.13
N ILE A 17 5.26 8.51 -2.45
CA ILE A 17 5.52 8.45 -1.01
C ILE A 17 6.97 8.11 -0.64
N GLY A 18 7.80 7.71 -1.62
CA GLY A 18 9.12 7.14 -1.39
C GLY A 18 10.07 8.02 -0.59
N ASP A 19 10.00 9.34 -0.77
CA ASP A 19 10.88 10.30 -0.11
C ASP A 19 10.23 11.04 1.06
N LEU A 20 9.06 10.60 1.53
CA LEU A 20 8.33 11.25 2.63
C LEU A 20 8.79 10.78 4.02
N THR A 21 8.35 11.48 5.06
CA THR A 21 8.55 11.07 6.46
C THR A 21 7.59 9.93 6.84
N TYR A 22 7.87 9.21 7.93
CA TYR A 22 7.02 8.12 8.43
C TYR A 22 5.58 8.57 8.64
N HIS A 23 5.40 9.75 9.25
CA HIS A 23 4.06 10.29 9.50
C HIS A 23 3.30 10.58 8.19
N GLU A 24 3.97 11.15 7.19
CA GLU A 24 3.39 11.44 5.88
C GLU A 24 3.08 10.16 5.11
N VAL A 25 4.00 9.19 5.08
CA VAL A 25 3.80 7.86 4.47
C VAL A 25 2.57 7.19 5.08
N LEU A 26 2.48 7.11 6.40
CA LEU A 26 1.35 6.49 7.08
C LEU A 26 0.04 7.22 6.76
N THR A 27 0.04 8.55 6.82
CA THR A 27 -1.15 9.38 6.60
C THR A 27 -1.65 9.29 5.17
N ILE A 28 -0.76 9.36 4.18
CA ILE A 28 -1.12 9.32 2.76
C ILE A 28 -1.58 7.90 2.38
N THR A 29 -0.90 6.86 2.85
CA THR A 29 -1.31 5.47 2.60
C THR A 29 -2.68 5.16 3.20
N LEU A 30 -2.98 5.66 4.40
CA LEU A 30 -4.32 5.55 4.99
C LEU A 30 -5.38 6.28 4.16
N LYS A 31 -5.11 7.53 3.76
CA LYS A 31 -6.04 8.31 2.92
C LYS A 31 -6.33 7.61 1.60
N GLU A 32 -5.30 7.07 0.96
CA GLU A 32 -5.41 6.34 -0.29
C GLU A 32 -6.21 5.04 -0.14
N GLY A 33 -5.99 4.31 0.97
CA GLY A 33 -6.77 3.12 1.31
C GLY A 33 -8.26 3.44 1.46
N TYR A 34 -8.61 4.51 2.18
CA TYR A 34 -10.00 4.95 2.33
C TYR A 34 -10.62 5.39 1.00
N ALA A 35 -9.88 6.14 0.16
CA ALA A 35 -10.36 6.52 -1.17
C ALA A 35 -10.62 5.28 -2.06
N THR A 36 -9.76 4.26 -1.96
CA THR A 36 -9.92 3.01 -2.69
C THR A 36 -11.10 2.19 -2.17
N ASP A 37 -11.38 2.19 -0.86
CA ASP A 37 -12.58 1.58 -0.29
C ASP A 37 -13.87 2.23 -0.83
N ASP A 38 -13.91 3.56 -0.87
CA ASP A 38 -15.04 4.29 -1.43
C ASP A 38 -15.25 3.93 -2.91
N LEU A 39 -14.16 3.88 -3.70
CA LEU A 39 -14.19 3.44 -5.09
C LEU A 39 -14.74 2.01 -5.22
N LEU A 40 -14.30 1.08 -4.37
CA LEU A 40 -14.76 -0.31 -4.35
C LEU A 40 -16.25 -0.41 -4.06
N VAL A 41 -16.75 0.33 -3.06
CA VAL A 41 -18.18 0.37 -2.71
C VAL A 41 -18.99 0.91 -3.89
N HIS A 42 -18.54 2.00 -4.52
CA HIS A 42 -19.21 2.57 -5.68
C HIS A 42 -19.23 1.62 -6.89
N LYS A 43 -18.10 1.00 -7.24
CA LYS A 43 -18.03 0.05 -8.36
C LYS A 43 -18.93 -1.17 -8.12
N LYS A 44 -18.91 -1.76 -6.91
CA LYS A 44 -19.77 -2.89 -6.57
C LYS A 44 -21.25 -2.55 -6.65
N LYS A 45 -21.64 -1.38 -6.13
CA LYS A 45 -23.04 -0.91 -6.16
C LYS A 45 -23.55 -0.67 -7.57
N ASN A 46 -22.69 -0.19 -8.47
CA ASN A 46 -23.07 0.16 -9.84
C ASN A 46 -22.88 -0.99 -10.84
N GLY A 47 -22.52 -2.20 -10.39
CA GLY A 47 -22.28 -3.34 -11.27
C GLY A 47 -21.08 -3.14 -12.19
N GLY A 48 -20.03 -2.48 -11.70
CA GLY A 48 -18.79 -2.30 -12.45
C GLY A 48 -18.12 -3.62 -12.84
N PRO A 49 -17.19 -3.61 -13.82
CA PRO A 49 -16.50 -4.82 -14.27
C PRO A 49 -15.79 -5.54 -13.11
N VAL A 50 -15.88 -6.87 -13.08
CA VAL A 50 -15.26 -7.70 -12.03
C VAL A 50 -13.76 -7.44 -11.94
N GLU A 51 -13.08 -7.37 -13.08
CA GLU A 51 -11.63 -7.10 -13.15
C GLU A 51 -11.23 -5.77 -12.49
N GLU A 52 -12.04 -4.72 -12.65
CA GLU A 52 -11.78 -3.43 -12.00
C GLU A 52 -11.98 -3.49 -10.48
N ILE A 53 -12.97 -4.25 -10.03
CA ILE A 53 -13.24 -4.47 -8.61
C ILE A 53 -12.09 -5.29 -7.99
N GLU A 54 -11.62 -6.33 -8.66
CA GLU A 54 -10.50 -7.16 -8.22
C GLU A 54 -9.20 -6.34 -8.18
N ARG A 55 -8.94 -5.51 -9.19
CA ARG A 55 -7.79 -4.61 -9.23
C ARG A 55 -7.78 -3.65 -8.05
N ALA A 56 -8.90 -2.95 -7.81
CA ALA A 56 -9.02 -2.04 -6.68
C ALA A 56 -8.92 -2.76 -5.33
N SER A 57 -9.46 -3.98 -5.23
CA SER A 57 -9.39 -4.79 -4.01
C SER A 57 -7.95 -5.20 -3.69
N ALA A 58 -7.20 -5.65 -4.70
CA ALA A 58 -5.82 -6.05 -4.53
C ALA A 58 -4.89 -4.84 -4.27
N TYR A 59 -5.17 -3.70 -4.89
CA TYR A 59 -4.49 -2.44 -4.61
C TYR A 59 -4.70 -2.01 -3.15
N ASN A 60 -5.95 -1.94 -2.69
CA ASN A 60 -6.25 -1.57 -1.31
C ASN A 60 -5.67 -2.55 -0.28
N LYS A 61 -5.68 -3.86 -0.59
CA LYS A 61 -5.04 -4.86 0.29
C LYS A 61 -3.56 -4.54 0.49
N ALA A 62 -2.82 -4.26 -0.59
CA ALA A 62 -1.40 -3.92 -0.50
C ALA A 62 -1.14 -2.67 0.36
N LEU A 63 -1.97 -1.62 0.22
CA LEU A 63 -1.90 -0.42 1.06
C LEU A 63 -2.11 -0.74 2.54
N ARG A 64 -3.16 -1.52 2.85
CA ARG A 64 -3.50 -1.90 4.23
C ARG A 64 -2.46 -2.82 4.86
N ASP A 65 -1.92 -3.75 4.10
CA ASP A 65 -0.86 -4.67 4.53
C ASP A 65 0.41 -3.88 4.89
N PHE A 66 0.77 -2.86 4.11
CA PHE A 66 1.88 -1.98 4.43
C PHE A 66 1.59 -1.10 5.66
N VAL A 67 0.40 -0.52 5.78
CA VAL A 67 -0.02 0.23 6.98
C VAL A 67 0.04 -0.64 8.23
N PHE A 68 -0.42 -1.90 8.15
CA PHE A 68 -0.37 -2.85 9.25
C PHE A 68 1.07 -3.08 9.72
N LEU A 69 2.01 -3.29 8.79
CA LEU A 69 3.43 -3.37 9.11
C LEU A 69 3.91 -2.12 9.86
N LEU A 70 3.62 -0.93 9.34
CA LEU A 70 4.09 0.32 9.93
C LEU A 70 3.53 0.53 11.35
N GLN A 71 2.26 0.23 11.58
CA GLN A 71 1.60 0.45 12.87
C GLN A 71 1.92 -0.62 13.91
N VAL A 72 2.03 -1.88 13.49
CA VAL A 72 2.12 -3.03 14.40
C VAL A 72 3.54 -3.59 14.48
N GLY A 73 4.38 -3.34 13.48
CA GLY A 73 5.75 -3.89 13.39
C GLY A 73 5.77 -5.40 13.14
N GLN A 74 4.77 -5.92 12.42
CA GLN A 74 4.62 -7.34 12.10
C GLN A 74 4.33 -7.53 10.61
N LYS A 75 4.76 -8.67 10.04
CA LYS A 75 4.42 -9.05 8.67
C LYS A 75 2.91 -9.33 8.56
N PRO A 76 2.20 -8.76 7.59
CA PRO A 76 0.81 -9.11 7.32
C PRO A 76 0.69 -10.54 6.78
N ASP A 77 -0.51 -11.09 6.80
CA ASP A 77 -0.79 -12.41 6.22
C ASP A 77 -0.89 -12.30 4.68
N LEU A 78 0.18 -12.72 4.01
CA LEU A 78 0.32 -12.69 2.54
C LEU A 78 0.05 -14.09 2.01
N VAL A 79 -1.15 -14.31 1.46
CA VAL A 79 -1.66 -15.66 1.16
C VAL A 79 -1.31 -16.13 -0.26
N SER A 80 -0.80 -15.24 -1.11
CA SER A 80 -0.42 -15.57 -2.49
C SER A 80 0.92 -14.95 -2.91
N GLU A 81 1.49 -15.46 -3.99
CA GLU A 81 2.70 -14.89 -4.62
C GLU A 81 2.44 -13.47 -5.14
N ALA A 82 1.31 -13.23 -5.80
CA ALA A 82 0.92 -11.90 -6.27
C ALA A 82 0.76 -10.87 -5.13
N GLU A 83 0.27 -11.29 -3.96
CA GLU A 83 0.22 -10.41 -2.78
C GLU A 83 1.63 -10.10 -2.25
N ARG A 84 2.52 -11.10 -2.21
CA ARG A 84 3.92 -10.91 -1.82
C ARG A 84 4.64 -9.95 -2.76
N GLU A 85 4.49 -10.12 -4.07
CA GLU A 85 5.09 -9.22 -5.06
C GLU A 85 4.65 -7.78 -4.85
N LYS A 86 3.35 -7.51 -4.69
CA LYS A 86 2.83 -6.17 -4.45
C LYS A 86 3.32 -5.58 -3.12
N TYR A 87 3.30 -6.38 -2.06
CA TYR A 87 3.80 -5.97 -0.75
C TYR A 87 5.29 -5.61 -0.79
N ASN A 88 6.10 -6.41 -1.49
CA ASN A 88 7.54 -6.19 -1.61
C ASN A 88 7.91 -4.89 -2.33
N LYS A 89 7.02 -4.32 -3.15
CA LYS A 89 7.26 -3.01 -3.76
C LYS A 89 7.44 -1.91 -2.70
N PHE A 90 6.81 -2.02 -1.53
CA PHE A 90 6.98 -1.07 -0.43
C PHE A 90 8.34 -1.15 0.28
N ARG A 91 9.16 -2.16 -0.03
CA ARG A 91 10.48 -2.33 0.58
C ARG A 91 11.36 -1.09 0.41
N GLN A 92 11.28 -0.41 -0.74
CA GLN A 92 12.06 0.80 -0.98
C GLN A 92 11.62 1.96 -0.07
N VAL A 93 10.32 2.12 0.15
CA VAL A 93 9.77 3.12 1.10
C VAL A 93 10.25 2.81 2.51
N ALA A 94 10.14 1.55 2.94
CA ALA A 94 10.60 1.12 4.26
C ALA A 94 12.11 1.35 4.43
N LYS A 95 12.91 1.07 3.39
CA LYS A 95 14.36 1.33 3.39
C LYS A 95 14.66 2.82 3.55
N ASN A 96 13.99 3.68 2.81
CA ASN A 96 14.18 5.13 2.92
C ASN A 96 13.84 5.65 4.32
N LEU A 97 12.78 5.12 4.95
CA LEU A 97 12.42 5.46 6.33
C LEU A 97 13.45 4.96 7.36
N VAL A 98 14.05 3.79 7.13
CA VAL A 98 15.17 3.28 7.95
C VAL A 98 16.41 4.16 7.80
N ASP A 99 16.76 4.54 6.56
CA ASP A 99 17.92 5.37 6.26
C ASP A 99 17.79 6.77 6.90
N LYS A 100 16.55 7.28 7.04
CA LYS A 100 16.22 8.52 7.78
C LYS A 100 16.19 8.37 9.30
N GLY A 101 16.25 7.15 9.82
CA GLY A 101 16.13 6.86 11.25
C GLY A 101 14.70 6.92 11.81
N GLU A 102 13.68 6.88 10.93
CA GLU A 102 12.27 6.92 11.32
C GLU A 102 11.65 5.52 11.51
N LEU A 103 12.32 4.47 11.02
CA LEU A 103 11.99 3.07 11.28
C LEU A 103 13.20 2.29 11.77
N LEU A 104 12.95 1.24 12.56
CA LEU A 104 13.99 0.31 12.97
C LEU A 104 14.45 -0.56 11.78
N PRO A 105 15.76 -0.83 11.63
CA PRO A 105 16.27 -1.66 10.54
C PRO A 105 15.64 -3.05 10.45
N THR A 106 15.20 -3.60 11.59
CA THR A 106 14.53 -4.90 11.67
C THR A 106 13.24 -4.98 10.85
N ILE A 107 12.60 -3.85 10.51
CA ILE A 107 11.43 -3.82 9.64
C ILE A 107 11.73 -4.39 8.25
N LEU A 108 12.96 -4.25 7.76
CA LEU A 108 13.34 -4.75 6.44
C LEU A 108 13.31 -6.28 6.35
N ASN A 109 13.40 -6.99 7.49
CA ASN A 109 13.31 -8.45 7.55
C ASN A 109 11.89 -8.98 7.22
N PHE A 110 10.89 -8.11 7.17
CA PHE A 110 9.52 -8.50 6.80
C PHE A 110 9.27 -8.48 5.30
N PHE A 111 10.23 -7.97 4.52
CA PHE A 111 10.22 -8.01 3.05
C PHE A 111 11.16 -9.10 2.54
N ASP A 112 10.91 -9.57 1.33
CA ASP A 112 11.80 -10.51 0.66
C ASP A 112 13.04 -9.76 0.08
N GLU A 113 14.16 -10.46 -0.12
CA GLU A 113 15.43 -9.88 -0.63
C GLU A 113 15.45 -9.61 -2.13
#